data_AF-A0A497IAG4-F1
#
_entry.id   AF-A0A497IAG4-F1
#
_cell.length_a   1.000
_cell.length_b   1.000
_cell.length_c   1.000
_cell.angle_alpha   90.00
_cell.angle_beta   90.00
_cell.angle_gamma   90.00
#
_symmetry.space_group_name_H-M   'P 1'
#
loop_
_entity.id
_entity.type
_entity.pdbx_description
1 polymer ?
#
loop_
_entity_poly.entity_id
_entity_poly.type
_entity_poly.pdbx_seq_one_letter_code
_entity_poly.pdbx_strand_id
1 'polypeptide(L)' 'MNIRAKLAEYRRILKIATKPTKQELKEAIIVTGIGMLIVGFMGFLVQTVFVLVRGI' A
#
# COMPACT_ATOMS: atom_id res chain seq x y z
N MET A 1 -30.93 -5.33 14.61
CA MET A 1 -29.49 -4.98 14.68
C MET A 1 -29.37 -3.48 14.98
N ASN A 2 -28.76 -3.09 16.09
CA ASN A 2 -28.83 -1.70 16.59
C ASN A 2 -27.60 -0.89 16.12
N ILE A 3 -27.77 -0.08 15.06
CA ILE A 3 -26.68 0.60 14.33
C ILE A 3 -25.90 1.57 15.25
N ARG A 4 -26.61 2.24 16.17
CA ARG A 4 -26.02 3.18 17.14
C ARG A 4 -25.01 2.51 18.08
N ALA A 5 -25.29 1.28 18.51
CA ALA A 5 -24.39 0.52 19.38
C ALA A 5 -23.09 0.13 18.66
N LYS A 6 -23.17 -0.27 17.38
CA LYS A 6 -22.00 -0.63 16.56
C LYS A 6 -21.08 0.56 16.27
N LEU A 7 -21.66 1.74 16.00
CA LEU A 7 -20.89 2.98 15.85
C LEU A 7 -20.10 3.34 17.11
N ALA A 8 -20.70 3.17 18.29
CA ALA A 8 -20.02 3.39 19.56
C ALA A 8 -18.87 2.39 19.79
N GLU A 9 -19.08 1.13 19.42
CA GLU A 9 -18.07 0.07 19.46
C GLU A 9 -16.87 0.39 18.55
N TYR A 10 -17.10 0.76 17.29
CA TYR A 10 -16.04 1.13 16.35
C TYR A 10 -15.24 2.35 16.79
N ARG A 11 -15.92 3.35 17.36
CA ARG A 11 -15.24 4.53 17.93
C ARG A 11 -14.30 4.15 19.07
N ARG A 12 -14.66 3.15 19.89
CA ARG A 12 -13.79 2.66 20.96
C ARG A 12 -12.57 1.94 20.39
N ILE A 13 -12.75 1.10 19.38
CA ILE A 13 -11.66 0.37 18.71
C ILE A 13 -10.66 1.35 18.08
N LEU A 14 -11.16 2.36 17.35
CA LEU A 14 -10.30 3.39 16.74
C LEU A 14 -9.51 4.23 17.76
N LYS A 15 -10.00 4.37 19.00
CA LYS A 15 -9.28 5.04 20.08
C LYS A 15 -8.22 4.16 20.75
N ILE A 16 -8.42 2.84 20.74
CA ILE A 16 -7.47 1.86 21.31
C ILE A 16 -6.36 1.54 20.31
N ALA A 17 -6.65 1.61 19.01
CA ALA A 17 -5.66 1.39 17.97
C ALA A 17 -4.53 2.44 18.05
N THR A 18 -3.28 1.97 18.09
CA THR A 18 -2.10 2.83 18.05
C THR A 18 -1.98 3.44 16.66
N LYS A 19 -2.14 4.77 16.58
CA LYS A 19 -1.89 5.50 15.33
C LYS A 19 -0.38 5.54 15.08
N PRO A 20 0.09 5.19 13.86
CA PRO A 20 1.51 5.27 13.54
C PRO A 20 2.01 6.71 13.67
N THR A 21 3.25 6.85 14.12
CA THR A 21 3.95 8.13 14.15
C THR A 21 4.29 8.59 12.72
N LYS A 22 4.57 9.88 12.55
CA LYS A 22 4.99 10.41 11.24
C LYS A 22 6.29 9.77 10.75
N GLN A 23 7.15 9.35 11.66
CA GLN A 23 8.42 8.71 11.33
C GLN A 23 8.20 7.27 10.81
N GLU A 24 7.45 6.44 11.54
CA GLU A 24 7.11 5.08 11.11
C GLU A 24 6.40 5.09 9.75
N LEU A 25 5.48 6.03 9.55
CA LEU A 25 4.81 6.21 8.27
C LEU A 25 5.79 6.56 7.14
N LYS A 26 6.74 7.48 7.39
CA LYS A 26 7.74 7.88 6.41
C LYS A 26 8.65 6.72 6.03
N GLU A 27 9.12 5.95 7.01
CA GLU A 27 9.96 4.78 6.79
C GLU A 27 9.21 3.70 5.99
N ALA A 28 7.96 3.40 6.38
CA ALA A 28 7.12 2.46 5.66
C ALA A 28 6.90 2.87 4.20
N ILE A 29 6.60 4.15 3.94
CA ILE A 29 6.40 4.69 2.58
C ILE A 29 7.68 4.58 1.74
N ILE A 30 8.85 4.86 2.32
CA ILE A 30 10.12 4.79 1.56
C ILE A 30 10.41 3.34 1.16
N VAL A 31 10.30 2.40 2.10
CA VAL A 31 10.57 0.98 1.83
C VAL A 31 9.59 0.42 0.81
N THR A 32 8.29 0.68 0.98
CA THR A 32 7.27 0.22 0.01
C THR A 32 7.40 0.91 -1.34
N GLY A 33 7.74 2.20 -1.37
CA GLY A 33 7.96 2.96 -2.61
C GLY A 33 9.13 2.42 -3.43
N ILE A 34 10.25 2.09 -2.77
CA ILE A 34 11.40 1.44 -3.43
C ILE A 34 10.99 0.08 -3.99
N GLY A 35 10.28 -0.74 -3.22
CA GLY A 35 9.79 -2.04 -3.69
C GLY A 35 8.88 -1.92 -4.91
N MET A 36 7.96 -0.96 -4.90
CA MET A 36 7.03 -0.72 -6.00
C MET A 36 7.76 -0.26 -7.28
N LEU A 37 8.78 0.59 -7.15
CA LEU A 37 9.61 1.01 -8.28
C LEU A 37 10.39 -0.16 -8.89
N ILE A 38 11.02 -1.01 -8.06
CA ILE A 38 11.79 -2.16 -8.55
C ILE A 38 10.89 -3.14 -9.28
N VAL A 39 9.76 -3.52 -8.68
CA VAL A 39 8.83 -4.48 -9.29
C VAL A 39 8.19 -3.90 -10.55
N GLY A 40 7.82 -2.62 -10.54
CA GLY A 40 7.29 -1.93 -11.72
C GLY A 40 8.31 -1.86 -12.85
N PHE A 41 9.57 -1.55 -12.55
CA PHE A 41 10.64 -1.50 -13.54
C PHE A 41 10.95 -2.88 -14.12
N MET A 42 10.97 -3.92 -13.29
CA MET A 42 11.13 -5.31 -13.75
C MET A 42 10.01 -5.72 -14.71
N GLY A 43 8.75 -5.42 -14.37
CA GLY A 43 7.61 -5.67 -15.26
C GLY A 43 7.72 -4.89 -16.57
N PHE A 44 8.14 -3.62 -16.50
CA PHE A 44 8.39 -2.78 -17.66
C PHE A 44 9.46 -3.38 -18.58
N LEU A 45 10.61 -3.82 -18.04
CA LEU A 45 11.67 -4.45 -18.82
C LEU A 45 11.18 -5.71 -19.55
N VAL A 46 10.45 -6.58 -18.86
CA VAL A 46 9.88 -7.79 -19.48
C VAL A 46 8.94 -7.42 -20.62
N GLN A 47 8.07 -6.44 -20.41
CA GLN A 47 7.15 -5.94 -21.44
C GLN A 47 7.90 -5.35 -22.63
N THR A 48 8.91 -4.51 -22.39
CA THR A 48 9.72 -3.88 -23.43
C THR A 48 10.44 -4.92 -24.29
N VAL A 49 11.05 -5.92 -23.67
CA VAL A 49 11.70 -7.03 -24.39
C VAL A 49 10.69 -7.80 -25.20
N PHE A 50 9.52 -8.10 -24.63
CA PHE A 50 8.49 -8.86 -25.32
C PHE A 50 7.90 -8.12 -26.54
N VAL A 51 7.69 -6.80 -26.42
CA VAL A 51 7.28 -5.95 -27.54
C VAL A 51 8.36 -5.94 -28.63
N LEU A 52 9.62 -5.75 -28.25
CA LEU A 52 10.75 -5.75 -29.19
C LEU A 52 10.91 -7.08 -29.93
N VAL A 53 10.74 -8.21 -29.22
CA VAL A 53 10.85 -9.56 -29.80
C VAL A 53 9.64 -9.90 -30.68
N ARG A 54 8.44 -9.46 -30.33
CA ARG A 54 7.24 -9.65 -31.18
C ARG A 54 7.22 -8.79 -32.44
N GLY A 55 8.14 -7.82 -32.57
CA GLY A 55 8.31 -7.03 -33.80
C GLY A 55 7.09 -6.17 -34.15
N ILE A 56 6.33 -5.74 -33.14
CA ILE A 56 5.34 -4.66 -33.27
C ILE A 56 6.08 -3.32 -33.21
#